data_AF-A0A7X3WI06-F1
#
_entry.id   AF-A0A7X3WI06-F1
#
_cell.length_a   1.000
_cell.length_b   1.000
_cell.length_c   1.000
_cell.angle_alpha   90.00
_cell.angle_beta   90.00
_cell.angle_gamma   90.00
#
_symmetry.space_group_name_H-M   'P 1'
#
loop_
_entity.id
_entity.type
_entity.pdbx_description
1 polymer ?
#
loop_
_entity_poly.entity_id
_entity_poly.type
_entity_poly.pdbx_seq_one_letter_code
_entity_poly.pdbx_strand_id
1 'polypeptide(L)' 'MSRTELSKRLGQKKPTGQLYNVVKDLLNGQMIEYTLPETPRSRQQQYRLTEKGRMKLLNLRSRDAV' A
#
# COMPACT_ATOMS: atom_id res chain seq x y z
N MET A 1 3.91 -6.00 4.51
CA MET A 1 4.62 -4.75 4.90
C MET A 1 3.75 -3.89 5.83
N SER A 2 4.31 -3.27 6.87
CA SER A 2 3.55 -2.39 7.78
C SER A 2 3.48 -0.93 7.30
N ARG A 3 2.57 -0.12 7.87
CA ARG A 3 2.48 1.33 7.57
C ARG A 3 3.73 2.11 7.96
N THR A 4 4.34 1.77 9.09
CA THR A 4 5.59 2.40 9.55
C THR A 4 6.73 2.09 8.59
N GLU A 5 6.77 0.87 8.10
CA GLU A 5 7.77 0.45 7.11
C GLU A 5 7.57 1.15 5.76
N LEU A 6 6.32 1.29 5.29
CA LEU A 6 5.97 2.09 4.10
C LEU A 6 6.45 3.54 4.25
N SER A 7 6.15 4.17 5.40
CA SER A 7 6.61 5.53 5.70
C SER A 7 8.13 5.67 5.59
N LYS A 8 8.88 4.73 6.19
CA LYS A 8 10.35 4.74 6.15
C LYS A 8 10.87 4.58 4.72
N ARG A 9 10.30 3.67 3.93
CA ARG A 9 10.69 3.45 2.52
C ARG A 9 10.40 4.65 1.62
N LEU A 10 9.38 5.44 1.96
CA LEU A 10 9.07 6.72 1.28
C LEU A 10 9.94 7.89 1.77
N GLY A 11 10.96 7.65 2.60
CA GLY A 11 11.84 8.70 3.14
C GLY A 11 11.21 9.56 4.24
N GLN A 12 10.03 9.20 4.74
CA GLN A 12 9.36 9.95 5.80
C GLN A 12 9.90 9.53 7.18
N LYS A 13 10.24 10.51 8.02
CA LYS A 13 10.68 10.29 9.41
C LYS A 13 9.62 9.59 10.27
N LYS A 14 8.33 9.85 10.00
CA LYS A 14 7.19 9.24 10.68
C LYS A 14 5.98 9.14 9.75
N PRO A 15 5.04 8.21 10.00
CA PRO A 15 3.80 8.13 9.24
C PRO A 15 3.03 9.44 9.27
N THR A 16 2.63 9.92 8.11
CA THR A 16 1.87 11.17 7.95
C THR A 16 0.38 10.90 7.75
N GLY A 17 -0.45 11.92 7.96
CA GLY A 17 -1.88 11.87 7.61
C GLY A 17 -2.08 11.65 6.11
N GLN A 18 -1.21 12.22 5.27
CA GLN A 18 -1.26 11.99 3.83
C GLN A 18 -1.01 10.54 3.46
N LEU A 19 -0.04 9.88 4.09
CA LEU A 19 0.18 8.45 3.88
C LEU A 19 -1.06 7.62 4.26
N TYR A 20 -1.78 8.01 5.31
CA TYR A 20 -3.05 7.35 5.67
C TYR A 20 -4.10 7.50 4.57
N ASN A 21 -4.27 8.71 4.02
CA ASN A 21 -5.22 8.95 2.93
C ASN A 21 -4.87 8.12 1.70
N VAL A 22 -3.60 8.14 1.27
CA VAL A 22 -3.15 7.35 0.11
C VAL A 22 -3.37 5.85 0.33
N VAL A 23 -3.04 5.32 1.51
CA VAL A 23 -3.28 3.90 1.82
C VAL A 23 -4.77 3.57 1.76
N LYS A 24 -5.63 4.46 2.26
CA LYS A 24 -7.09 4.30 2.20
C LYS A 24 -7.59 4.29 0.75
N ASP A 25 -7.09 5.18 -0.09
CA ASP A 25 -7.46 5.23 -1.51
C ASP A 25 -7.00 3.98 -2.26
N LEU A 26 -5.81 3.46 -1.96
CA LEU A 26 -5.31 2.20 -2.53
C LEU A 26 -6.14 0.99 -2.09
N LEU A 27 -6.61 0.95 -0.84
CA LEU A 27 -7.51 -0.09 -0.34
C LEU A 27 -8.87 -0.01 -1.03
N ASN A 28 -9.46 1.20 -1.11
CA ASN A 28 -10.74 1.43 -1.79
C ASN A 28 -10.66 1.08 -3.29
N GLY A 29 -9.52 1.37 -3.92
CA GLY A 29 -9.23 1.00 -5.30
C GLY A 29 -8.90 -0.48 -5.50
N GLN A 30 -8.86 -1.29 -4.43
CA GLN A 30 -8.48 -2.71 -4.42
C GLN A 30 -7.09 -2.96 -5.03
N MET A 31 -6.17 -2.00 -4.86
CA MET A 31 -4.78 -2.11 -5.32
C MET A 31 -3.92 -2.83 -4.30
N ILE A 32 -4.28 -2.67 -3.02
CA ILE A 32 -3.70 -3.36 -1.88
C ILE A 32 -4.81 -3.93 -1.03
N GLU A 33 -4.47 -4.88 -0.18
CA GLU A 33 -5.38 -5.48 0.80
C GLU A 33 -4.67 -5.77 2.11
N TYR A 34 -5.46 -5.95 3.17
CA TYR A 34 -4.98 -6.38 4.47
C TYR A 34 -4.56 -7.85 4.44
N THR A 35 -3.47 -8.18 5.13
CA THR A 35 -3.06 -9.58 5.31
C THR A 35 -3.87 -10.29 6.38
N LEU A 36 -4.42 -9.54 7.34
CA LEU A 36 -5.25 -10.05 8.43
C LEU A 36 -6.66 -9.43 8.35
N PRO A 37 -7.54 -9.89 7.46
CA PRO A 37 -8.87 -9.31 7.27
C PRO A 37 -9.75 -9.46 8.51
N GLU A 38 -9.64 -10.58 9.22
CA GLU A 38 -10.43 -10.87 10.43
C GLU A 38 -10.10 -9.93 11.61
N THR A 39 -8.90 -9.36 11.63
CA THR A 39 -8.44 -8.48 12.72
C THR A 39 -7.86 -7.16 12.18
N PRO A 40 -8.71 -6.30 11.59
CA PRO A 40 -8.26 -5.10 10.87
C PRO A 40 -7.55 -4.08 11.77
N ARG A 41 -7.86 -4.09 13.08
CA ARG A 41 -7.25 -3.22 14.10
C ARG A 41 -5.97 -3.80 14.71
N SER A 42 -5.50 -4.96 14.25
CA SER A 42 -4.29 -5.59 14.78
C SER A 42 -3.07 -4.71 14.61
N ARG A 43 -2.24 -4.60 15.66
CA ARG A 43 -0.92 -3.92 15.59
C ARG A 43 0.04 -4.60 14.60
N GLN A 44 -0.18 -5.87 14.32
CA GLN A 44 0.62 -6.68 13.39
C GLN A 44 0.06 -6.62 11.96
N GLN A 45 -0.98 -5.82 11.72
CA GLN A 45 -1.57 -5.69 10.39
C GLN A 45 -0.53 -5.25 9.35
N GLN A 46 -0.60 -5.90 8.19
CA GLN A 46 0.24 -5.58 7.05
C GLN A 46 -0.59 -5.43 5.79
N TYR A 47 0.04 -4.84 4.78
CA TYR A 47 -0.50 -4.70 3.44
C TYR A 47 0.23 -5.62 2.47
N ARG A 48 -0.51 -6.14 1.49
CA ARG A 48 0.03 -6.82 0.30
C ARG A 48 -0.63 -6.27 -0.97
N LEU A 49 0.09 -6.37 -2.09
CA LEU A 49 -0.48 -6.05 -3.40
C LEU A 49 -1.48 -7.12 -3.82
N THR A 50 -2.63 -6.67 -4.33
CA THR A 50 -3.60 -7.52 -5.02
C THR A 50 -3.12 -7.80 -6.45
N GLU A 51 -3.80 -8.72 -7.14
CA GLU A 51 -3.55 -8.98 -8.55
C GLU A 51 -3.75 -7.71 -9.41
N LYS A 52 -4.83 -6.97 -9.16
CA LYS A 52 -5.10 -5.68 -9.81
C LYS A 52 -3.96 -4.68 -9.61
N GLY A 53 -3.44 -4.59 -8.38
CA GLY A 53 -2.31 -3.73 -8.06
C GLY A 53 -1.04 -4.11 -8.82
N ARG A 54 -0.75 -5.41 -8.92
CA ARG A 54 0.39 -5.94 -9.69
C ARG A 54 0.26 -5.61 -11.18
N MET A 55 -0.90 -5.86 -11.78
CA MET A 55 -1.16 -5.56 -13.18
C MET A 55 -1.00 -4.07 -13.50
N LYS A 56 -1.48 -3.18 -12.62
CA LYS A 56 -1.27 -1.74 -12.80
C LYS A 56 0.21 -1.35 -12.74
N LEU A 57 0.96 -1.93 -11.80
CA LEU A 57 2.41 -1.67 -11.70
C LEU A 57 3.17 -2.14 -12.94
N LEU A 58 2.80 -3.30 -13.50
CA LEU A 58 3.36 -3.76 -14.78
C LEU A 58 3.08 -2.76 -15.89
N ASN A 59 1.83 -2.30 -16.02
CA ASN A 59 1.44 -1.31 -17.02
C ASN A 59 2.15 0.05 -16.87
N LEU A 60 2.43 0.47 -15.63
CA LEU A 60 3.17 1.72 -15.38
C LEU A 60 4.64 1.58 -15.80
N ARG A 61 5.30 0.47 -15.42
CA ARG A 61 6.69 0.21 -15.81
C ARG A 61 6.89 0.14 -17.31
N SER A 62 5.92 -0.41 -18.04
CA SER A 62 5.96 -0.44 -19.51
C SER A 62 5.81 0.94 -20.15
N ARG A 63 5.22 1.92 -19.45
CA ARG A 63 5.06 3.31 -19.94
C ARG A 63 6.29 4.17 -19.68
N ASP A 64 6.96 3.94 -18.56
CA ASP A 64 8.19 4.67 -18.20
C ASP A 64 9.42 4.21 -19.00
N ALA A 65 9.30 3.12 -19.76
CA ALA A 65 10.35 2.54 -20.60
C ALA A 65 10.28 2.98 -22.08
N VAL A 66 9.47 3.99 -22.40
CA VAL A 66 9.28 4.57 -23.75
C VAL A 66 9.78 6.00 -23.79
#